data_AF-A0A1H1XCB0-F1
#
_entry.id   AF-A0A1H1XCB0-F1
#
_cell.length_a   1.000
_cell.length_b   1.000
_cell.length_c   1.000
_cell.angle_alpha   90.00
_cell.angle_beta   90.00
_cell.angle_gamma   90.00
#
_symmetry.space_group_name_H-M   'P 1'
#
loop_
_entity.id
_entity.type
_entity.pdbx_description
1 polymer ?
#
loop_
_entity_poly.entity_id
_entity_poly.type
_entity_poly.pdbx_seq_one_letter_code
_entity_poly.pdbx_strand_id
1 'polypeptide(L)'
;MVELSELERRIIQAAERNADCLTDSERSKIRDLVMHNESGVAYEMLCEQLYERECQISRANLDDLRELGESLGISYGTIPLWEAELRDREQSQ
;
A
#
# COMPACT_ATOMS: atom_id res chain seq x y z
N MET A 1 -11.44 -6.05 22.33
CA MET A 1 -11.68 -5.60 20.95
C MET A 1 -10.56 -4.62 20.66
N VAL A 2 -9.69 -4.91 19.71
CA VAL A 2 -8.62 -3.97 19.33
C VAL A 2 -9.29 -2.86 18.55
N GLU A 3 -9.28 -1.65 19.09
CA GLU A 3 -9.77 -0.47 18.37
C GLU A 3 -8.70 -0.05 17.38
N LEU A 4 -8.93 -0.30 16.09
CA LEU A 4 -8.03 0.13 15.04
C LEU A 4 -8.11 1.64 14.87
N SER A 5 -6.94 2.29 14.86
CA SER A 5 -6.73 3.67 14.47
C SER A 5 -7.11 3.91 13.00
N GLU A 6 -7.31 5.17 12.63
CA GLU A 6 -7.62 5.54 11.25
C GLU A 6 -6.52 5.10 10.27
N LEU A 7 -5.25 5.21 10.69
CA LEU A 7 -4.11 4.77 9.91
C LEU A 7 -4.17 3.27 9.60
N GLU A 8 -4.40 2.46 10.63
CA GLU A 8 -4.50 1.00 10.52
C GLU A 8 -5.64 0.57 9.59
N ARG A 9 -6.79 1.27 9.70
CA ARG A 9 -7.93 1.06 8.79
C ARG A 9 -7.55 1.38 7.34
N ARG A 10 -6.85 2.49 7.11
CA ARG A 10 -6.40 2.89 5.76
C ARG A 10 -5.43 1.88 5.14
N ILE A 11 -4.53 1.29 5.92
CA ILE A 11 -3.62 0.22 5.45
C ILE A 11 -4.40 -1.00 4.99
N ILE A 12 -5.36 -1.47 5.81
CA ILE A 12 -6.22 -2.61 5.44
C ILE A 12 -7.05 -2.27 4.20
N GLN A 13 -7.65 -1.08 4.15
CA GLN A 13 -8.42 -0.63 2.98
C GLN A 13 -7.57 -0.52 1.71
N ALA A 14 -6.31 -0.13 1.81
CA ALA A 14 -5.38 -0.11 0.68
C ALA A 14 -5.11 -1.54 0.18
N ALA A 15 -4.93 -2.52 1.08
CA ALA A 15 -4.80 -3.92 0.69
C ALA A 15 -6.07 -4.47 0.02
N GLU A 16 -7.26 -4.17 0.55
CA GLU A 16 -8.54 -4.60 -0.02
C GLU A 16 -8.82 -3.94 -1.39
N ARG A 17 -8.45 -2.67 -1.56
CA ARG A 17 -8.59 -1.97 -2.86
C ARG A 17 -7.73 -2.58 -3.96
N ASN A 18 -6.67 -3.28 -3.58
CA ASN A 18 -5.77 -3.97 -4.51
C ASN A 18 -5.98 -5.50 -4.45
N ALA A 19 -7.18 -5.96 -4.08
CA ALA A 19 -7.51 -7.38 -3.99
C ALA A 19 -7.37 -8.15 -5.29
N ASP A 20 -7.51 -7.50 -6.44
CA ASP A 20 -7.30 -8.13 -7.75
C ASP A 20 -5.81 -8.41 -8.04
N CYS A 21 -4.91 -7.69 -7.37
CA CYS A 21 -3.46 -7.90 -7.44
C CYS A 21 -2.96 -8.80 -6.31
N LEU A 22 -3.45 -8.61 -5.09
CA LEU A 22 -2.95 -9.31 -3.90
C LEU A 22 -3.70 -10.62 -3.66
N THR A 23 -2.98 -11.68 -3.27
CA THR A 23 -3.61 -12.93 -2.85
C THR A 23 -4.32 -12.78 -1.50
N ASP A 24 -5.31 -13.62 -1.25
CA ASP A 24 -6.00 -13.67 0.04
C ASP A 24 -5.02 -13.88 1.22
N SER A 25 -3.95 -14.65 1.00
CA SER A 25 -2.90 -14.90 1.99
C SER A 25 -2.14 -13.61 2.35
N GLU A 26 -1.78 -12.79 1.37
CA GLU A 26 -1.11 -11.51 1.62
C GLU A 26 -2.02 -10.51 2.31
N ARG A 27 -3.28 -10.40 1.86
CA ARG A 27 -4.25 -9.50 2.52
C ARG A 27 -4.49 -9.92 3.96
N SER A 28 -4.61 -11.23 4.22
CA SER A 28 -4.72 -11.75 5.59
C SER A 28 -3.49 -11.40 6.42
N LYS A 29 -2.28 -11.60 5.88
CA LYS A 29 -1.04 -11.31 6.60
C LYS A 29 -0.86 -9.82 6.90
N ILE A 30 -1.20 -8.92 5.96
CA ILE A 30 -1.20 -7.47 6.18
C ILE A 30 -2.17 -7.10 7.30
N ARG A 31 -3.38 -7.68 7.28
CA ARG A 31 -4.38 -7.47 8.34
C ARG A 31 -3.88 -7.98 9.69
N ASP A 32 -3.26 -9.15 9.73
CA ASP A 32 -2.71 -9.72 10.96
C ASP A 32 -1.63 -8.81 11.54
N LEU A 33 -0.68 -8.33 10.72
CA LEU A 33 0.36 -7.39 11.15
C LEU A 33 -0.26 -6.11 11.76
N VAL A 34 -1.28 -5.54 11.12
CA VAL A 34 -2.03 -4.39 11.68
C VAL A 34 -2.64 -4.73 13.04
N MET A 35 -3.29 -5.89 13.19
CA MET A 35 -3.89 -6.33 14.45
C MET A 35 -2.85 -6.56 15.57
N HIS A 36 -1.59 -6.78 15.21
CA HIS A 36 -0.45 -6.92 16.11
C HIS A 36 0.29 -5.59 16.40
N ASN A 37 -0.26 -4.44 15.98
CA ASN A 37 0.36 -3.10 16.05
C ASN A 37 1.67 -2.98 15.25
N GLU A 38 1.85 -3.82 14.22
CA GLU A 38 3.00 -3.79 13.33
C GLU A 38 2.69 -3.02 12.03
N SER A 39 2.02 -1.88 12.15
CA SER A 39 1.49 -1.09 11.02
C SER A 39 2.57 -0.64 10.03
N GLY A 40 3.79 -0.36 10.51
CA GLY A 40 4.92 -0.06 9.63
C GLY A 40 5.30 -1.25 8.74
N VAL A 41 5.40 -2.44 9.34
CA VAL A 41 5.69 -3.70 8.63
C VAL A 41 4.56 -4.06 7.68
N ALA A 42 3.31 -3.85 8.10
CA ALA A 42 2.14 -4.08 7.27
C ALA A 42 2.15 -3.19 6.01
N TYR A 43 2.51 -1.91 6.17
CA TYR A 43 2.63 -0.97 5.06
C TYR A 43 3.80 -1.31 4.12
N GLU A 44 4.97 -1.67 4.67
CA GLU A 44 6.11 -2.10 3.87
C GLU A 44 5.77 -3.36 3.05
N MET A 45 5.17 -4.36 3.69
CA MET A 45 4.73 -5.57 3.01
C MET A 45 3.68 -5.26 1.94
N LEU A 46 2.72 -4.37 2.21
CA LEU A 46 1.75 -3.94 1.20
C LEU A 46 2.46 -3.36 -0.04
N CYS A 47 3.39 -2.43 0.15
CA CYS A 47 4.07 -1.79 -0.97
C CYS A 47 4.99 -2.76 -1.72
N GLU A 48 5.69 -3.65 -1.01
CA GLU A 48 6.51 -4.70 -1.59
C GLU A 48 5.69 -5.62 -2.49
N GLN A 49 4.58 -6.15 -1.96
CA GLN A 49 3.75 -7.12 -2.68
C GLN A 49 3.04 -6.50 -3.89
N LEU A 50 2.65 -5.22 -3.81
CA LEU A 50 2.12 -4.49 -4.96
C LEU A 50 3.17 -4.30 -6.06
N TYR A 51 4.42 -4.05 -5.67
CA TYR A 51 5.52 -3.86 -6.62
C TYR A 51 5.98 -5.18 -7.25
N GLU A 52 6.20 -6.22 -6.44
CA GLU A 52 6.61 -7.55 -6.91
C GLU A 52 5.62 -8.17 -7.89
N ARG A 53 4.34 -7.84 -7.75
CA ARG A 53 3.27 -8.30 -8.65
C ARG A 53 3.03 -7.40 -9.85
N GLU A 54 3.84 -6.36 -10.02
CA GLU A 54 3.68 -5.38 -11.09
C GLU A 54 2.25 -4.81 -11.14
N CYS A 55 1.64 -4.60 -9.95
CA CYS A 55 0.27 -4.14 -9.86
C CYS A 55 0.13 -2.75 -10.48
N GLN A 56 -0.90 -2.56 -11.30
CA GLN A 56 -1.17 -1.26 -11.89
C GLN A 56 -1.79 -0.32 -10.86
N ILE A 57 -0.93 0.52 -10.26
CA ILE A 57 -1.35 1.51 -9.27
C ILE A 57 -1.91 2.75 -9.98
N SER A 58 -3.11 3.17 -9.59
CA SER A 58 -3.69 4.45 -10.05
C SER A 58 -3.08 5.63 -9.28
N ARG A 59 -3.17 6.84 -9.85
CA ARG A 59 -2.66 8.06 -9.20
C ARG A 59 -3.23 8.26 -7.78
N ALA A 60 -4.55 8.07 -7.62
CA ALA A 60 -5.21 8.21 -6.33
C ALA A 60 -4.72 7.17 -5.30
N ASN A 61 -4.49 5.93 -5.73
CA ASN A 61 -3.95 4.89 -4.85
C ASN A 61 -2.49 5.19 -4.46
N LEU A 62 -1.69 5.71 -5.40
CA LEU A 62 -0.32 6.13 -5.13
C LEU A 62 -0.24 7.28 -4.12
N ASP A 63 -1.07 8.31 -4.29
CA ASP A 63 -1.13 9.43 -3.36
C ASP A 63 -1.56 8.96 -1.95
N ASP A 64 -2.51 8.03 -1.86
CA ASP A 64 -2.91 7.38 -0.60
C ASP A 64 -1.76 6.59 0.06
N LEU A 65 -1.03 5.78 -0.71
CA LEU A 65 0.12 5.03 -0.20
C LEU A 65 1.22 5.97 0.30
N ARG A 66 1.48 7.07 -0.42
CA ARG A 66 2.44 8.08 0.01
C ARG A 66 2.03 8.72 1.34
N GLU A 67 0.77 9.15 1.48
CA GLU A 67 0.28 9.73 2.73
C GLU A 67 0.35 8.75 3.92
N LEU A 68 0.09 7.47 3.66
CA LEU A 68 0.26 6.40 4.65
C LEU A 68 1.71 6.28 5.10
N GLY A 69 2.66 6.24 4.15
CA GLY A 69 4.09 6.22 4.44
C GLY A 69 4.53 7.45 5.25
N GLU A 70 4.13 8.65 4.84
CA GLU A 70 4.42 9.89 5.56
C GLU A 70 3.88 9.86 7.00
N SER A 71 2.66 9.37 7.20
CA SER A 71 2.03 9.24 8.51
C SER A 71 2.73 8.23 9.42
N LEU A 72 3.37 7.21 8.82
CA LEU A 72 4.20 6.21 9.52
C LEU A 72 5.65 6.68 9.72
N GLY A 73 6.06 7.79 9.10
CA GLY A 73 7.47 8.19 9.03
C GLY A 73 8.33 7.26 8.15
N ILE A 74 7.71 6.54 7.21
CA ILE A 74 8.33 5.56 6.32
C ILE A 74 8.30 6.10 4.88
N SER A 75 9.47 6.35 4.31
CA SER A 75 9.61 6.62 2.88
C SER A 75 9.92 5.32 2.14
N TYR A 76 8.94 4.75 1.45
CA TYR A 76 9.12 3.48 0.75
C TYR A 76 9.65 3.68 -0.68
N GLY A 77 10.70 2.93 -1.04
CA GLY A 77 11.49 3.15 -2.25
C GLY A 77 10.76 2.90 -3.57
N THR A 78 9.60 2.25 -3.57
CA THR A 78 8.80 1.99 -4.78
C THR A 78 7.91 3.17 -5.17
N ILE A 79 7.63 4.11 -4.25
CA ILE A 79 6.80 5.30 -4.53
C ILE A 79 7.37 6.12 -5.70
N PRO A 80 8.66 6.48 -5.73
CA PRO A 80 9.23 7.19 -6.88
C PRO A 80 9.19 6.42 -8.21
N LEU A 81 9.19 5.07 -8.16
CA LEU A 81 9.12 4.22 -9.35
C LEU A 81 7.72 4.29 -9.96
N TRP A 82 6.67 4.09 -9.18
CA TRP A 82 5.29 4.24 -9.65
C TRP A 82 4.98 5.66 -10.12
N GLU A 83 5.56 6.68 -9.48
CA GLU A 83 5.43 8.05 -9.99
C GLU A 83 6.04 8.23 -11.39
N ALA A 84 7.19 7.60 -11.66
CA ALA A 84 7.80 7.63 -12.99
C ALA A 84 6.94 6.90 -14.02
N GLU A 85 6.46 5.70 -13.68
CA GLU A 85 5.59 4.92 -14.57
C GLU A 85 4.30 5.65 -14.93
N LEU A 86 3.66 6.32 -13.96
CA LEU A 86 2.47 7.12 -14.23
C LEU A 86 2.76 8.30 -15.14
N ARG A 87 3.85 9.03 -14.91
CA ARG A 87 4.27 10.15 -15.76
C ARG A 87 4.51 9.71 -17.21
N ASP A 88 5.15 8.56 -17.41
CA ASP A 88 5.43 8.02 -18.75
C ASP A 88 4.14 7.62 -19.49
N ARG A 89 3.15 7.08 -18.75
CA ARG A 89 1.83 6.73 -19.29
C ARG A 89 1.05 7.99 -19.70
N GLU A 90 1.08 9.05 -18.90
CA GLU A 90 0.38 10.30 -19.17
C GLU A 90 0.95 11.06 -20.38
N GLN A 91 2.26 10.93 -20.67
CA GLN A 91 2.91 11.55 -21.83
C GLN A 91 2.72 10.77 -23.14
N SER A 92 2.27 9.52 -23.05
CA SER A 92 2.07 8.63 -24.21
C SER A 92 0.63 8.63 -24.73
N GLN A 93 -0.26 9.42 -24.13
CA GLN A 93 -1.66 9.64 -24.55
C GLN A 93 -1.85 10.99 -25.24
#